data_AF-A0A3G9CL82-F1
#
_entry.id   AF-A0A3G9CL82-F1
#
_cell.length_a   1.000
_cell.length_b   1.000
_cell.length_c   1.000
_cell.angle_alpha   90.00
_cell.angle_beta   90.00
_cell.angle_gamma   90.00
#
_symmetry.space_group_name_H-M   'P 1'
#
loop_
_entity.id
_entity.type
_entity.pdbx_description
1 polymer ?
#
loop_
_entity_poly.entity_id
_entity_poly.type
_entity_poly.pdbx_seq_one_letter_code
_entity_poly.pdbx_strand_id
1 'polypeptide(L)'
;NNGHQNISDARYVNALKLFLTGVSPLEHAAFQGYAKAGRQFSGAGARVACQMQSIDELRHSQTQQHAMSHYNKHFNGLHDAAHMHDRVWFLSVPKSFFDDARTAGPFEFLTAISFSFEYVLTNLLFVPFMSGAAYNGDMATVTFGFSAQSDEARHMTLGLEVIKFILEQHEDNVPIVQRWIDK
;
A
#
# COMPACT_ATOMS: atom_id res chain seq x y z
N ASN A 1 -4.59 -27.20 -5.61
CA ASN A 1 -5.90 -26.52 -5.64
C ASN A 1 -6.00 -25.84 -7.00
N ASN A 2 -7.07 -26.06 -7.77
CA ASN A 2 -7.28 -25.48 -9.10
C ASN A 2 -8.17 -24.22 -9.06
N GLY A 3 -8.17 -23.48 -7.94
CA GLY A 3 -9.05 -22.33 -7.74
C GLY A 3 -8.97 -21.26 -8.83
N HIS A 4 -7.85 -21.17 -9.56
CA HIS A 4 -7.71 -20.26 -10.71
C HIS A 4 -8.65 -20.58 -11.89
N GLN A 5 -9.20 -21.80 -11.97
CA GLN A 5 -10.17 -22.20 -12.99
C GLN A 5 -11.60 -21.73 -12.66
N ASN A 6 -11.84 -21.30 -11.41
CA ASN A 6 -13.16 -20.90 -10.92
C ASN A 6 -13.40 -19.38 -11.02
N ILE A 7 -12.45 -18.63 -11.56
CA ILE A 7 -12.65 -17.20 -11.82
C ILE A 7 -13.65 -17.00 -12.96
N SER A 8 -14.32 -15.85 -12.97
CA SER A 8 -15.38 -15.53 -13.94
C SER A 8 -14.94 -15.63 -15.41
N ASP A 9 -13.77 -15.08 -15.73
CA ASP A 9 -13.18 -15.03 -17.07
C ASP A 9 -11.67 -14.74 -16.97
N ALA A 10 -10.85 -15.31 -17.86
CA ALA A 10 -9.40 -15.06 -17.85
C ALA A 10 -9.01 -13.57 -18.03
N ARG A 11 -9.91 -12.73 -18.58
CA ARG A 11 -9.74 -11.27 -18.65
C ARG A 11 -9.57 -10.63 -17.28
N TYR A 12 -10.19 -11.18 -16.23
CA TYR A 12 -10.03 -10.71 -14.85
C TYR A 12 -8.56 -10.70 -14.41
N VAL A 13 -7.76 -11.66 -14.87
CA VAL A 13 -6.34 -11.77 -14.50
C VAL A 13 -5.51 -10.56 -14.95
N ASN A 14 -5.98 -9.74 -15.89
CA ASN A 14 -5.31 -8.47 -16.20
C ASN A 14 -5.32 -7.49 -15.02
N ALA A 15 -6.34 -7.53 -14.15
CA ALA A 15 -6.34 -6.76 -12.91
C ALA A 15 -5.24 -7.25 -11.95
N LEU A 16 -5.05 -8.57 -11.83
CA LEU A 16 -3.99 -9.16 -11.01
C LEU A 16 -2.59 -8.84 -11.53
N LYS A 17 -2.41 -8.73 -12.84
CA LYS A 17 -1.16 -8.26 -13.45
C LYS A 17 -0.85 -6.84 -12.98
N LEU A 18 -1.82 -5.93 -13.15
CA LEU A 18 -1.66 -4.54 -12.70
C LEU A 18 -1.38 -4.46 -11.20
N PHE A 19 -2.11 -5.23 -10.39
CA PHE A 19 -1.92 -5.28 -8.94
C PHE A 19 -0.50 -5.72 -8.57
N LEU A 20 -0.05 -6.87 -9.08
CA LEU A 20 1.26 -7.42 -8.74
C LEU A 20 2.43 -6.54 -9.21
N THR A 21 2.30 -5.87 -10.36
CA THR A 21 3.38 -5.03 -10.91
C THR A 21 3.32 -3.57 -10.48
N GLY A 22 2.13 -3.09 -10.09
CA GLY A 22 1.87 -1.67 -9.81
C GLY A 22 1.64 -1.37 -8.33
N VAL A 23 0.91 -2.23 -7.61
CA VAL A 23 0.50 -2.02 -6.21
C VAL A 23 1.42 -2.79 -5.26
N SER A 24 1.66 -4.08 -5.48
CA SER A 24 2.50 -4.88 -4.57
C SER A 24 3.93 -4.35 -4.34
N PRO A 25 4.59 -3.69 -5.31
CA PRO A 25 5.87 -3.04 -5.06
C PRO A 25 5.76 -1.84 -4.11
N LEU A 26 4.59 -1.19 -4.04
CA LEU A 26 4.34 -0.08 -3.13
C LEU A 26 4.29 -0.55 -1.68
N GLU A 27 3.76 -1.74 -1.39
CA GLU A 27 3.84 -2.34 -0.05
C GLU A 27 5.29 -2.51 0.39
N HIS A 28 6.15 -2.94 -0.53
CA HIS A 28 7.58 -3.08 -0.23
C HIS A 28 8.26 -1.71 -0.04
N ALA A 29 7.85 -0.69 -0.79
CA ALA A 29 8.32 0.67 -0.62
C ALA A 29 7.85 1.28 0.71
N ALA A 30 6.60 1.03 1.11
CA ALA A 30 6.01 1.44 2.38
C ALA A 30 6.72 0.78 3.56
N PHE A 31 6.98 -0.53 3.49
CA PHE A 31 7.83 -1.25 4.45
C PHE A 31 9.14 -0.49 4.71
N GLN A 32 9.87 -0.14 3.64
CA GLN A 32 11.15 0.58 3.73
C GLN A 32 10.98 2.00 4.29
N GLY A 33 9.95 2.72 3.83
CA GLY A 33 9.64 4.09 4.26
C GLY A 33 9.32 4.15 5.76
N TYR A 34 8.41 3.30 6.22
CA TYR A 34 8.03 3.21 7.62
C TYR A 34 9.16 2.68 8.52
N ALA A 35 10.02 1.78 8.03
CA ALA A 35 11.21 1.35 8.78
C ALA A 35 12.14 2.54 9.05
N LYS A 36 12.35 3.40 8.04
CA LYS A 36 13.11 4.64 8.20
C LYS A 36 12.40 5.61 9.14
N ALA A 37 11.12 5.90 8.93
CA ALA A 37 10.34 6.81 9.77
C ALA A 37 10.35 6.38 11.25
N GLY A 38 10.16 5.09 11.51
CA GLY A 38 10.23 4.47 12.84
C GLY A 38 11.59 4.53 13.52
N ARG A 39 12.65 4.91 12.80
CA ARG A 39 13.96 5.26 13.36
C ARG A 39 14.13 6.75 13.61
N GLN A 40 13.53 7.61 12.78
CA GLN A 40 13.83 9.05 12.76
C GLN A 40 13.03 9.86 13.80
N PHE A 41 11.81 9.46 14.17
CA PHE A 41 11.05 10.22 15.17
C PHE A 41 11.64 10.13 16.58
N SER A 42 11.71 11.28 17.25
CA SER A 42 12.14 11.38 18.65
C SER A 42 11.08 10.86 19.64
N GLY A 43 9.79 10.97 19.30
CA GLY A 43 8.68 10.44 20.07
C GLY A 43 8.60 8.91 20.00
N ALA A 44 8.69 8.23 21.14
CA ALA A 44 8.68 6.76 21.19
C ALA A 44 7.36 6.14 20.68
N GLY A 45 6.22 6.76 20.96
CA GLY A 45 4.91 6.30 20.46
C GLY A 45 4.85 6.29 18.94
N ALA A 46 5.27 7.39 18.30
CA ALA A 46 5.34 7.49 16.83
C ALA A 46 6.30 6.44 16.23
N ARG A 47 7.45 6.17 16.88
CA ARG A 47 8.38 5.13 16.43
C ARG A 47 7.75 3.75 16.44
N VAL A 48 7.14 3.36 17.55
CA VAL A 48 6.53 2.03 17.69
C VAL A 48 5.39 1.85 16.70
N ALA A 49 4.54 2.87 16.51
CA ALA A 49 3.48 2.84 15.50
C ALA A 49 4.03 2.65 14.07
N CYS A 50 5.05 3.43 13.68
CA CYS A 50 5.69 3.28 12.37
C CYS A 50 6.37 1.90 12.20
N GLN A 51 6.98 1.35 13.25
CA GLN A 51 7.62 0.03 13.19
C GLN A 51 6.59 -1.10 13.05
N MET A 52 5.45 -1.00 13.74
CA MET A 52 4.35 -1.95 13.57
C MET A 52 3.76 -1.85 12.16
N GLN A 53 3.55 -0.65 11.63
CA GLN A 53 3.09 -0.50 10.26
C GLN A 53 4.13 -1.06 9.26
N SER A 54 5.42 -0.76 9.42
CA SER A 54 6.48 -1.29 8.57
C SER A 54 6.46 -2.82 8.43
N ILE A 55 6.27 -3.55 9.53
CA ILE A 55 6.22 -5.01 9.48
C ILE A 55 4.89 -5.54 8.91
N ASP A 56 3.79 -4.80 9.08
CA ASP A 56 2.52 -5.09 8.40
C ASP A 56 2.67 -4.93 6.88
N GLU A 57 3.34 -3.86 6.39
CA GLU A 57 3.57 -3.69 4.95
C GLU A 57 4.50 -4.77 4.37
N LEU A 58 5.45 -5.27 5.17
CA LEU A 58 6.26 -6.42 4.78
C LEU A 58 5.40 -7.68 4.67
N ARG A 59 4.47 -7.89 5.61
CA ARG A 59 3.49 -8.97 5.55
C ARG A 59 2.64 -8.85 4.29
N HIS A 60 2.13 -7.67 3.94
CA HIS A 60 1.33 -7.44 2.74
C HIS A 60 2.14 -7.76 1.49
N SER A 61 3.33 -7.17 1.37
CA SER A 61 4.27 -7.43 0.27
C SER A 61 4.47 -8.93 0.03
N GLN A 62 4.78 -9.70 1.08
CA GLN A 62 5.05 -11.14 0.97
C GLN A 62 3.80 -11.96 0.70
N THR A 63 2.69 -11.68 1.40
CA THR A 63 1.43 -12.43 1.22
C THR A 63 0.82 -12.20 -0.15
N GLN A 64 0.97 -11.02 -0.73
CA GLN A 64 0.56 -10.74 -2.11
C GLN A 64 1.40 -11.54 -3.12
N GLN A 65 2.72 -11.66 -2.94
CA GLN A 65 3.54 -12.56 -3.77
C GLN A 65 3.04 -14.01 -3.70
N HIS A 66 2.73 -14.50 -2.49
CA HIS A 66 2.22 -15.85 -2.30
C HIS A 66 0.81 -16.04 -2.90
N ALA A 67 -0.08 -15.06 -2.75
CA ALA A 67 -1.43 -15.09 -3.33
C ALA A 67 -1.39 -15.14 -4.87
N MET A 68 -0.50 -14.35 -5.49
CA MET A 68 -0.35 -14.31 -6.95
C MET A 68 0.49 -15.47 -7.51
N SER A 69 1.23 -16.18 -6.67
CA SER A 69 2.14 -17.25 -7.10
C SER A 69 1.46 -18.33 -7.94
N HIS A 70 0.23 -18.73 -7.58
CA HIS A 70 -0.49 -19.75 -8.35
C HIS A 70 -0.98 -19.22 -9.70
N TYR A 71 -1.46 -17.96 -9.76
CA TYR A 71 -1.84 -17.33 -11.02
C TYR A 71 -0.64 -17.18 -11.97
N ASN A 72 0.55 -16.83 -11.46
CA ASN A 72 1.76 -16.72 -12.28
C ASN A 72 2.14 -18.04 -12.98
N LYS A 73 1.79 -19.20 -12.41
CA LYS A 73 2.04 -20.51 -13.03
C LYS A 73 1.13 -20.81 -14.22
N HIS A 74 -0.01 -20.13 -14.32
CA HIS A 74 -1.07 -20.44 -15.29
C HIS A 74 -1.37 -19.29 -16.26
N PHE A 75 -0.91 -18.08 -15.98
CA PHE A 75 -1.16 -16.89 -16.79
C PHE A 75 0.12 -16.07 -17.02
N ASN A 76 0.17 -15.40 -18.18
CA ASN A 76 1.29 -14.53 -18.56
C ASN A 76 1.26 -13.18 -17.83
N GLY A 77 2.40 -12.48 -17.81
CA GLY A 77 2.51 -11.08 -17.37
C GLY A 77 2.67 -10.88 -15.86
N LEU A 78 2.83 -11.96 -15.08
CA LEU A 78 3.05 -11.92 -13.62
C LEU A 78 4.49 -12.31 -13.22
N HIS A 79 5.36 -12.60 -14.19
CA HIS A 79 6.61 -13.35 -13.98
C HIS A 79 7.82 -12.52 -13.57
N ASP A 80 7.76 -11.19 -13.67
CA ASP A 80 8.93 -10.32 -13.46
C ASP A 80 8.55 -8.96 -12.84
N ALA A 81 7.62 -9.01 -11.88
CA ALA A 81 6.91 -7.83 -11.39
C ALA A 81 7.81 -6.71 -10.86
N ALA A 82 8.81 -7.05 -10.04
CA ALA A 82 9.74 -6.06 -9.46
C ALA A 82 10.62 -5.41 -10.53
N HIS A 83 11.16 -6.20 -11.47
CA HIS A 83 11.99 -5.68 -12.55
C HIS A 83 11.18 -4.78 -13.50
N MET A 84 9.93 -5.16 -13.80
CA MET A 84 9.00 -4.36 -14.61
C MET A 84 8.62 -3.06 -13.92
N HIS A 85 8.33 -3.08 -12.61
CA HIS A 85 7.96 -1.88 -11.84
C HIS A 85 8.98 -0.75 -11.99
N ASP A 86 10.27 -1.10 -12.05
CA ASP A 86 11.36 -0.14 -12.20
C ASP A 86 11.58 0.38 -13.63
N ARG A 87 10.93 -0.19 -14.66
CA ARG A 87 11.31 0.03 -16.08
C ARG A 87 10.16 0.29 -17.04
N VAL A 88 8.99 -0.30 -16.81
CA VAL A 88 7.86 -0.18 -17.73
C VAL A 88 7.22 1.19 -17.57
N TRP A 89 6.97 1.85 -18.71
CA TRP A 89 6.56 3.25 -18.76
C TRP A 89 5.35 3.59 -17.86
N PHE A 90 4.27 2.82 -17.89
CA PHE A 90 3.08 3.14 -17.09
C PHE A 90 3.27 2.81 -15.60
N LEU A 91 4.23 1.93 -15.27
CA LEU A 91 4.59 1.62 -13.89
C LEU A 91 5.50 2.70 -13.28
N SER A 92 6.00 3.65 -14.09
CA SER A 92 6.65 4.84 -13.55
C SER A 92 5.68 5.69 -12.72
N VAL A 93 4.37 5.62 -12.97
CA VAL A 93 3.34 6.38 -12.22
C VAL A 93 3.30 5.96 -10.74
N PRO A 94 3.01 4.70 -10.38
CA PRO A 94 3.05 4.28 -8.98
C PRO A 94 4.46 4.38 -8.38
N LYS A 95 5.50 4.07 -9.18
CA LYS A 95 6.89 4.18 -8.72
C LYS A 95 7.25 5.61 -8.31
N SER A 96 6.98 6.60 -9.17
CA SER A 96 7.35 7.99 -8.88
C SER A 96 6.58 8.56 -7.70
N PHE A 97 5.31 8.15 -7.50
CA PHE A 97 4.53 8.54 -6.34
C PHE A 97 5.21 8.14 -5.03
N PHE A 98 5.64 6.87 -4.90
CA PHE A 98 6.33 6.40 -3.70
C PHE A 98 7.78 6.87 -3.61
N ASP A 99 8.47 7.09 -4.73
CA ASP A 99 9.81 7.67 -4.71
C ASP A 99 9.77 9.14 -4.23
N ASP A 100 8.76 9.94 -4.61
CA ASP A 100 8.52 11.28 -4.05
C ASP A 100 8.31 11.20 -2.52
N ALA A 101 7.34 10.40 -2.06
CA ALA A 101 7.04 10.27 -0.64
C ALA A 101 8.25 9.82 0.20
N ARG A 102 9.06 8.87 -0.29
CA ARG A 102 10.22 8.34 0.44
C ARG A 102 11.46 9.24 0.40
N THR A 103 11.56 10.11 -0.60
CA THR A 103 12.65 11.09 -0.68
C THR A 103 12.35 12.36 0.11
N ALA A 104 11.09 12.58 0.49
CA ALA A 104 10.65 13.66 1.35
C ALA A 104 11.13 13.51 2.83
N GLY A 105 10.85 14.55 3.62
CA GLY A 105 11.06 14.54 5.07
C GLY A 105 10.10 13.59 5.80
N PRO A 106 10.40 13.19 7.04
CA PRO A 106 9.60 12.18 7.75
C PRO A 106 8.15 12.63 8.02
N PHE A 107 7.90 13.92 8.23
CA PHE A 107 6.54 14.45 8.43
C PHE A 107 5.72 14.45 7.13
N GLU A 108 6.31 14.90 6.02
CA GLU A 108 5.66 14.83 4.71
C GLU A 108 5.36 13.38 4.33
N PHE A 109 6.26 12.42 4.64
CA PHE A 109 6.01 11.00 4.42
C PHE A 109 4.75 10.49 5.15
N LEU A 110 4.52 10.82 6.43
CA LEU A 110 3.27 10.41 7.09
C LEU A 110 2.05 11.18 6.60
N THR A 111 2.19 12.46 6.23
CA THR A 111 1.06 13.18 5.64
C THR A 111 0.67 12.57 4.29
N ALA A 112 1.65 12.23 3.45
CA ALA A 112 1.41 11.62 2.14
C ALA A 112 0.88 10.17 2.25
N ILE A 113 1.55 9.32 3.04
CA ILE A 113 1.23 7.90 3.10
C ILE A 113 0.18 7.62 4.18
N SER A 114 0.46 7.91 5.45
CA SER A 114 -0.47 7.55 6.53
C SER A 114 -1.79 8.31 6.46
N PHE A 115 -1.77 9.63 6.21
CA PHE A 115 -3.01 10.41 6.16
C PHE A 115 -3.67 10.36 4.78
N SER A 116 -3.00 10.83 3.72
CA SER A 116 -3.65 10.94 2.42
C SER A 116 -3.93 9.57 1.79
N PHE A 117 -2.95 8.66 1.78
CA PHE A 117 -3.12 7.36 1.13
C PHE A 117 -3.89 6.35 2.00
N GLU A 118 -3.41 6.07 3.20
CA GLU A 118 -3.94 5.02 4.09
C GLU A 118 -5.24 5.40 4.80
N TYR A 119 -5.61 6.68 4.85
CA TYR A 119 -6.85 7.12 5.48
C TYR A 119 -7.84 7.73 4.49
N VAL A 120 -7.46 8.79 3.76
CA VAL A 120 -8.40 9.50 2.86
C VAL A 120 -8.72 8.70 1.61
N LEU A 121 -7.71 8.11 0.96
CA LEU A 121 -7.86 7.47 -0.35
C LEU A 121 -7.92 5.93 -0.29
N THR A 122 -7.63 5.30 0.86
CA THR A 122 -7.42 3.85 0.99
C THR A 122 -8.57 3.03 0.38
N ASN A 123 -9.82 3.44 0.62
CA ASN A 123 -10.99 2.71 0.12
C ASN A 123 -11.11 2.73 -1.41
N LEU A 124 -10.55 3.75 -2.09
CA LEU A 124 -10.54 3.83 -3.55
C LEU A 124 -9.55 2.85 -4.19
N LEU A 125 -8.59 2.32 -3.42
CA LEU A 125 -7.71 1.24 -3.83
C LEU A 125 -8.22 -0.12 -3.33
N PHE A 126 -8.47 -0.23 -2.02
CA PHE A 126 -8.75 -1.50 -1.37
C PHE A 126 -10.07 -2.11 -1.84
N VAL A 127 -11.16 -1.34 -1.80
CA VAL A 127 -12.50 -1.87 -2.09
C VAL A 127 -12.59 -2.37 -3.54
N PRO A 128 -12.15 -1.65 -4.59
CA PRO A 128 -12.25 -2.15 -5.96
C PRO A 128 -11.51 -3.48 -6.19
N PHE A 129 -10.29 -3.67 -5.66
CA PHE A 129 -9.57 -4.92 -5.85
C PHE A 129 -10.17 -6.07 -5.03
N MET A 130 -10.45 -5.85 -3.75
CA MET A 130 -10.91 -6.92 -2.86
C MET A 130 -12.37 -7.33 -3.15
N SER A 131 -13.26 -6.36 -3.40
CA SER A 131 -14.61 -6.68 -3.84
C SER A 131 -14.62 -7.22 -5.27
N GLY A 132 -13.81 -6.65 -6.17
CA GLY A 132 -13.65 -7.17 -7.53
C GLY A 132 -13.27 -8.65 -7.54
N ALA A 133 -12.36 -9.07 -6.65
CA ALA A 133 -12.01 -10.48 -6.46
C ALA A 133 -13.23 -11.33 -6.03
N ALA A 134 -13.99 -10.87 -5.05
CA ALA A 134 -15.19 -11.57 -4.57
C ALA A 134 -16.25 -11.76 -5.67
N TYR A 135 -16.52 -10.71 -6.46
CA TYR A 135 -17.49 -10.75 -7.55
C TYR A 135 -17.01 -11.55 -8.77
N ASN A 136 -15.71 -11.89 -8.86
CA ASN A 136 -15.12 -12.64 -9.97
C ASN A 136 -14.59 -14.02 -9.58
N GLY A 137 -14.92 -14.53 -8.38
CA GLY A 137 -14.56 -15.90 -7.95
C GLY A 137 -13.08 -16.09 -7.56
N ASP A 138 -12.34 -15.01 -7.33
CA ASP A 138 -10.93 -15.07 -6.92
C ASP A 138 -10.79 -15.23 -5.40
N MET A 139 -10.76 -16.49 -4.97
CA MET A 139 -10.67 -16.85 -3.56
C MET A 139 -9.34 -16.47 -2.90
N ALA A 140 -8.24 -16.38 -3.65
CA ALA A 140 -6.93 -16.06 -3.07
C ALA A 140 -6.88 -14.59 -2.68
N THR A 141 -7.26 -13.69 -3.60
CA THR A 141 -7.24 -12.24 -3.36
C THR A 141 -8.29 -11.83 -2.34
N VAL A 142 -9.49 -12.40 -2.37
CA VAL A 142 -10.52 -12.07 -1.37
C VAL A 142 -10.08 -12.47 0.05
N THR A 143 -9.36 -13.58 0.19
CA THR A 143 -8.85 -14.06 1.48
C THR A 143 -7.71 -13.17 1.98
N PHE A 144 -6.83 -12.70 1.09
CA PHE A 144 -5.86 -11.65 1.42
C PHE A 144 -6.59 -10.39 1.94
N GLY A 145 -7.59 -9.90 1.21
CA GLY A 145 -8.36 -8.72 1.59
C GLY A 145 -8.98 -8.86 2.98
N PHE A 146 -9.69 -9.95 3.26
CA PHE A 146 -10.25 -10.18 4.60
C PHE A 146 -9.17 -10.27 5.69
N SER A 147 -8.01 -10.86 5.38
CA SER A 147 -6.92 -10.93 6.34
C SER A 147 -6.24 -9.59 6.61
N ALA A 148 -6.23 -8.66 5.65
CA ALA A 148 -5.57 -7.37 5.77
C ALA A 148 -6.45 -6.34 6.51
N GLN A 149 -7.78 -6.49 6.54
CA GLN A 149 -8.71 -5.50 7.10
C GLN A 149 -8.36 -5.02 8.52
N SER A 150 -7.89 -5.91 9.40
CA SER A 150 -7.52 -5.52 10.76
C SER A 150 -6.19 -4.78 10.83
N ASP A 151 -5.29 -4.96 9.86
CA ASP A 151 -4.07 -4.18 9.67
C ASP A 151 -4.44 -2.78 9.19
N GLU A 152 -5.26 -2.69 8.12
CA GLU A 152 -5.76 -1.43 7.57
C GLU A 152 -6.48 -0.57 8.62
N ALA A 153 -7.27 -1.19 9.51
CA ALA A 153 -7.92 -0.46 10.60
C ALA A 153 -6.91 0.26 11.53
N ARG A 154 -5.74 -0.36 11.77
CA ARG A 154 -4.66 0.27 12.55
C ARG A 154 -3.95 1.36 11.75
N HIS A 155 -3.73 1.14 10.46
CA HIS A 155 -3.08 2.10 9.56
C HIS A 155 -3.92 3.37 9.39
N MET A 156 -5.23 3.23 9.18
CA MET A 156 -6.19 4.33 9.17
C MET A 156 -6.16 5.13 10.47
N THR A 157 -6.08 4.45 11.62
CA THR A 157 -6.01 5.11 12.93
C THR A 157 -4.70 5.91 13.07
N LEU A 158 -3.57 5.35 12.63
CA LEU A 158 -2.30 6.09 12.60
C LEU A 158 -2.40 7.34 11.71
N GLY A 159 -3.00 7.21 10.53
CA GLY A 159 -3.23 8.31 9.59
C GLY A 159 -4.02 9.47 10.17
N LEU A 160 -5.09 9.18 10.91
CA LEU A 160 -5.91 10.20 11.55
C LEU A 160 -5.20 10.85 12.74
N GLU A 161 -4.48 10.08 13.54
CA GLU A 161 -3.84 10.62 14.75
C GLU A 161 -2.56 11.40 14.43
N VAL A 162 -1.80 11.03 13.38
CA VAL A 162 -0.61 11.80 12.99
C VAL A 162 -0.96 13.21 12.52
N ILE A 163 -2.03 13.38 11.74
CA ILE A 163 -2.40 14.69 11.22
C ILE A 163 -2.89 15.62 12.32
N LYS A 164 -3.73 15.11 13.24
CA LYS A 164 -4.19 15.86 14.42
C LYS A 164 -3.01 16.27 15.29
N PHE A 165 -2.11 15.32 15.57
CA PHE A 165 -0.92 15.59 16.38
C PHE A 165 -0.10 16.72 15.78
N ILE A 166 0.26 16.66 14.49
CA ILE A 166 1.08 17.68 13.83
C ILE A 166 0.40 19.06 13.88
N LEU A 167 -0.91 19.12 13.58
CA LEU A 167 -1.68 20.36 13.57
C LEU A 167 -1.77 21.01 14.96
N GLU A 168 -1.81 20.23 16.03
CA GLU A 168 -1.92 20.71 17.40
C GLU A 168 -0.57 21.09 18.05
N GLN A 169 0.58 20.70 17.45
CA GLN A 169 1.89 20.99 18.05
C GLN A 169 2.33 22.46 17.91
N HIS A 170 2.00 23.13 16.81
CA HIS A 170 2.41 24.53 16.56
C HIS A 170 1.57 25.15 15.44
N GLU A 171 1.22 26.44 15.56
CA GLU A 171 0.37 27.14 14.58
C GLU A 171 0.99 27.19 13.17
N ASP A 172 2.31 27.37 13.08
CA ASP A 172 3.05 27.36 11.81
C ASP A 172 2.98 26.01 11.06
N ASN A 173 2.57 24.92 11.72
CA ASN A 173 2.41 23.63 11.06
C ASN A 173 1.20 23.61 10.12
N VAL A 174 0.14 24.38 10.42
CA VAL A 174 -1.09 24.39 9.63
C VAL A 174 -0.83 24.72 8.15
N PRO A 175 -0.16 25.84 7.79
CA PRO A 175 0.11 26.14 6.39
C PRO A 175 1.09 25.16 5.73
N ILE A 176 1.96 24.48 6.48
CA ILE A 176 2.85 23.43 5.95
C ILE A 176 2.03 22.21 5.57
N VAL A 177 1.21 21.72 6.50
CA VAL A 177 0.35 20.56 6.32
C VAL A 177 -0.66 20.78 5.20
N GLN A 178 -1.28 21.97 5.11
CA GLN A 178 -2.21 22.27 4.02
C GLN A 178 -1.55 22.09 2.65
N ARG A 179 -0.31 22.58 2.48
CA ARG A 179 0.43 22.40 1.21
C ARG A 179 0.72 20.93 0.89
N TRP A 180 0.93 20.09 1.90
CA TRP A 180 1.11 18.65 1.70
C TRP A 180 -0.21 17.93 1.41
N ILE A 181 -1.34 18.42 1.91
CA ILE A 181 -2.67 17.87 1.59
C ILE A 181 -3.07 18.23 0.14
N ASP A 182 -2.72 19.44 -0.30
CA ASP A 182 -3.03 19.90 -1.67
C ASP A 182 -2.16 19.22 -2.75
N LYS A 183 -0.96 18.74 -2.38
CA LYS A 183 -0.01 18.04 -3.26
C LYS A 183 -0.45 16.60 -3.52
#